data_AF-A0A9N9T3D1-F1
#
_entry.id   AF-A0A9N9T3D1-F1
#
_cell.length_a   1.000
_cell.length_b   1.000
_cell.length_c   1.000
_cell.angle_alpha   90.00
_cell.angle_beta   90.00
_cell.angle_gamma   90.00
#
_symmetry.space_group_name_H-M   'P 1'
#
loop_
_entity.id
_entity.type
_entity.pdbx_description
1 polymer ?
#
loop_
_entity_poly.entity_id
_entity_poly.type
_entity_poly.pdbx_seq_one_letter_code
_entity_poly.pdbx_strand_id
1 'polypeptide(L)' 'MFYPIIPKGIGWAVFPAVGFAIGWYLDKQETERLSLFRDKSALYGRVLKEGEKPSW' A
#
# COMPACT_ATOMS: atom_id res chain seq x y z
N MET A 1 35.78 -17.98 -15.78
CA MET A 1 34.49 -18.59 -15.39
C MET A 1 33.51 -17.45 -15.09
N PHE A 2 32.58 -17.16 -15.99
CA PHE A 2 31.59 -16.09 -15.81
C PHE A 2 30.49 -16.61 -14.89
N TYR A 3 30.37 -16.07 -13.67
CA TYR A 3 29.25 -16.40 -12.80
C TYR A 3 28.02 -15.60 -13.27
N PRO A 4 26.83 -16.22 -13.36
CA PRO A 4 25.63 -15.48 -13.67
C PRO A 4 25.36 -14.47 -12.55
N ILE A 5 25.16 -13.21 -12.93
CA ILE A 5 24.84 -12.09 -12.02
C ILE A 5 23.53 -12.38 -11.26
N ILE A 6 22.66 -13.20 -11.86
CA ILE A 6 21.37 -13.57 -11.30
C ILE A 6 21.42 -15.04 -10.84
N PRO A 7 21.19 -15.32 -9.55
CA PRO A 7 21.17 -16.69 -9.05
C PRO A 7 20.00 -17.47 -9.67
N LYS A 8 20.27 -18.73 -10.04
CA LYS A 8 19.24 -19.65 -10.50
C LYS A 8 18.16 -19.79 -9.41
N GLY A 9 16.90 -19.64 -9.79
CA GLY A 9 15.76 -19.76 -8.86
C GLY A 9 15.25 -18.45 -8.28
N ILE A 10 15.87 -17.29 -8.55
CA ILE A 10 15.38 -15.99 -8.04
C ILE A 10 13.93 -15.68 -8.46
N GLY A 11 13.47 -16.22 -9.59
CA GLY A 11 12.11 -16.07 -10.07
C GLY A 11 11.06 -16.57 -9.07
N TRP A 12 11.39 -17.61 -8.28
CA TRP A 12 10.51 -18.13 -7.24
C TRP A 12 10.33 -17.18 -6.06
N ALA A 13 11.28 -16.28 -5.82
CA ALA A 13 11.15 -15.23 -4.81
C ALA A 13 10.53 -13.96 -5.39
N VAL A 14 10.90 -13.60 -6.63
CA VAL A 14 10.40 -12.38 -7.30
C VAL A 14 8.90 -12.50 -7.59
N PHE A 15 8.43 -13.65 -8.05
CA PHE A 15 7.02 -13.85 -8.39
C PHE A 15 6.05 -13.54 -7.23
N PRO A 16 6.19 -14.14 -6.03
CA PRO A 16 5.32 -13.80 -4.90
C PRO A 16 5.54 -12.37 -4.40
N ALA A 17 6.77 -11.84 -4.45
CA ALA A 17 7.04 -10.46 -4.04
C ALA A 17 6.32 -9.43 -4.92
N VAL A 18 6.32 -9.65 -6.24
CA VAL A 18 5.57 -8.80 -7.19
C VAL A 18 4.07 -8.93 -6.97
N GLY A 19 3.56 -10.17 -6.78
CA GLY A 19 2.15 -10.39 -6.46
C GLY A 19 1.71 -9.65 -5.19
N PHE A 20 2.52 -9.71 -4.13
CA PHE A 20 2.28 -8.96 -2.90
C PHE A 20 2.27 -7.44 -3.13
N ALA A 21 3.26 -6.92 -3.85
CA ALA A 21 3.34 -5.48 -4.13
C ALA A 21 2.13 -4.96 -4.92
N ILE A 22 1.67 -5.74 -5.91
CA ILE A 22 0.46 -5.40 -6.67
C ILE A 22 -0.78 -5.46 -5.78
N GLY A 23 -0.94 -6.52 -4.99
CA GLY A 23 -2.07 -6.66 -4.07
C GLY A 23 -2.14 -5.48 -3.08
N TRP A 24 -1.01 -5.16 -2.43
CA TRP A 24 -0.92 -4.03 -1.52
C TRP A 24 -1.25 -2.69 -2.18
N TYR A 25 -0.82 -2.48 -3.43
CA TYR A 25 -1.14 -1.28 -4.19
C TYR A 25 -2.65 -1.16 -4.44
N LEU A 26 -3.30 -2.25 -4.85
CA LEU A 26 -4.75 -2.27 -5.09
C LEU A 26 -5.54 -2.05 -3.80
N ASP A 27 -5.14 -2.68 -2.70
CA ASP A 27 -5.78 -2.49 -1.39
C ASP A 27 -5.69 -1.03 -0.92
N LYS A 28 -4.55 -0.37 -1.18
CA LYS A 28 -4.38 1.04 -0.86
C LYS A 28 -5.34 1.92 -1.67
N GLN A 29 -5.48 1.64 -2.96
CA GLN A 29 -6.43 2.37 -3.80
C GLN A 29 -7.87 2.17 -3.34
N GLU A 30 -8.27 0.96 -2.94
CA GLU A 30 -9.61 0.72 -2.43
C GLU A 30 -9.84 1.41 -1.08
N THR A 31 -8.83 1.40 -0.21
CA THR A 31 -8.86 2.13 1.07
C THR A 31 -9.08 3.63 0.86
N GLU A 32 -8.43 4.22 -0.15
CA GLU A 32 -8.64 5.62 -0.54
C GLU A 32 -10.06 5.86 -1.10
N ARG A 33 -10.64 4.91 -1.85
CA ARG A 33 -12.04 4.99 -2.31
C ARG A 33 -13.04 4.94 -1.15
N LEU A 34 -12.70 4.23 -0.07
CA LEU A 34 -13.53 4.08 1.12
C LEU A 34 -13.31 5.19 2.17
N SER A 35 -12.73 6.33 1.80
CA SER A 35 -12.44 7.42 2.73
C SER A 35 -13.61 8.38 3.00
N LEU A 36 -14.82 8.11 2.50
CA LEU A 36 -15.95 9.05 2.58
C LEU A 36 -16.33 9.44 4.02
N PHE A 37 -16.21 8.50 4.94
CA PHE A 37 -16.53 8.67 6.36
C PHE A 37 -15.30 8.95 7.25
N ARG A 38 -14.13 9.15 6.63
CA ARG A 38 -12.90 9.52 7.34
C ARG A 38 -13.09 10.87 8.03
N ASP A 39 -12.66 10.96 9.29
CA ASP A 39 -12.77 12.15 10.15
C ASP A 39 -14.22 12.65 10.37
N LYS A 40 -15.23 11.79 10.18
CA LYS A 40 -16.66 12.13 10.32
C LYS A 40 -17.43 11.21 11.28
N SER A 41 -16.77 10.24 11.89
CA SER A 41 -17.42 9.32 12.83
C SER A 41 -17.75 10.00 14.16
N ALA A 42 -18.73 9.48 14.90
CA ALA A 42 -19.12 10.06 16.20
C ALA A 42 -17.97 10.08 17.22
N LEU A 43 -17.03 9.12 17.12
CA LEU A 43 -15.91 8.98 18.06
C LEU A 43 -14.65 9.73 17.63
N TYR A 44 -14.36 9.79 16.32
CA TYR A 44 -13.12 10.35 15.77
C TYR A 44 -13.33 11.55 14.85
N GLY A 45 -14.56 12.04 14.75
CA GLY A 45 -14.91 13.20 13.93
C GLY A 45 -14.25 14.47 14.45
N ARG A 46 -13.50 15.17 13.59
CA ARG A 46 -12.81 16.40 13.97
C ARG A 46 -12.58 17.34 12.79
N VAL A 47 -12.35 18.61 13.10
CA VAL A 47 -11.91 19.62 12.11
C VAL A 47 -10.39 19.51 11.96
N LEU A 48 -9.92 19.34 10.72
CA LEU A 48 -8.50 19.32 10.40
C LEU A 48 -7.93 20.74 10.39
N LYS A 49 -6.69 20.90 10.87
CA LYS A 49 -5.96 22.15 10.72
C LYS A 49 -5.56 22.36 9.26
N GLU A 50 -5.28 23.61 8.89
CA GLU A 50 -4.81 23.93 7.54
C GLU A 50 -3.52 23.16 7.22
N GLY A 51 -3.52 22.45 6.08
CA GLY A 51 -2.40 21.60 5.65
C GLY A 51 -2.23 20.28 6.41
N GLU A 52 -3.10 19.98 7.39
CA GLU A 52 -3.07 18.70 8.10
C GLU A 52 -3.52 17.56 7.19
N LYS A 53 -2.76 16.46 7.20
CA LYS A 53 -3.13 15.26 6.46
C LYS A 53 -4.34 14.59 7.12
N PRO A 54 -5.17 13.86 6.35
CA PRO A 54 -6.24 13.05 6.92
C PRO A 54 -5.71 12.01 7.91
N SER A 55 -6.57 11.49 8.79
CA SER A 55 -6.16 10.57 9.86
C SER A 55 -5.48 9.28 9.40
N TRP A 56 -5.81 8.80 8.19
CA TRP A 56 -5.22 7.63 7.54
C TRP A 56 -5.37 7.73 6.03
#